data_AF-A0A2H3BQP3-F1
#
_entry.id   AF-A0A2H3BQP3-F1
#
_cell.length_a   1.000
_cell.length_b   1.000
_cell.length_c   1.000
_cell.angle_alpha   90.00
_cell.angle_beta   90.00
_cell.angle_gamma   90.00
#
_symmetry.space_group_name_H-M   'P 1'
#
loop_
_entity.id
_entity.type
_entity.pdbx_description
1 polymer ?
#
loop_
_entity_poly.entity_id
_entity_poly.type
_entity_poly.pdbx_seq_one_letter_code
_entity_poly.pdbx_strand_id
1 'polypeptide(L)'
;MAPDQSSESESKTKTGGRKEKLPKAEGDCESCWGDEYDEEEVTMRRCAQCKNQFYCSEGCQKKDWKTHKYNCSPLYDDTTPATIPRNQESEDEIRRMGKILADWMKAFEAQGNAVKTRQWKGSSLPEAAAFLELAPSPHFPPYKREIPNPTTKKYRLPLVLMARLFLNDLVGELSSEAKETLAGYINVITMPSSHAKLYGPKIMERPADLSPGEYISFVASAPIITMQEYGTCSFSKECQERWRNLATAKLFLWDD
;
A
#
# COMPACT_ATOMS: atom_id res chain seq x y z
N MET A 1 21.04 -67.34 -0.42
CA MET A 1 20.41 -66.66 0.72
C MET A 1 21.18 -65.38 0.96
N ALA A 2 20.57 -64.24 0.63
CA ALA A 2 21.13 -62.91 0.83
C ALA A 2 20.69 -62.37 2.20
N PRO A 3 21.53 -61.52 2.82
CA PRO A 3 21.07 -60.32 3.52
C PRO A 3 21.82 -59.10 2.95
N ASP A 4 21.13 -58.17 2.32
CA ASP A 4 20.56 -56.97 2.93
C ASP A 4 21.63 -56.02 3.51
N GLN A 5 22.08 -55.10 2.66
CA GLN A 5 22.79 -53.89 3.03
C GLN A 5 22.09 -52.70 2.37
N SER A 6 21.55 -51.85 3.25
CA SER A 6 21.36 -50.41 3.13
C SER A 6 21.81 -49.74 1.81
N SER A 7 20.86 -49.08 1.16
CA SER A 7 21.15 -47.86 0.42
C SER A 7 20.08 -46.82 0.72
N GLU A 8 20.41 -45.89 1.60
CA GLU A 8 19.73 -44.61 1.72
C GLU A 8 19.83 -43.89 0.37
N SER A 9 18.69 -43.51 -0.20
CA SER A 9 18.63 -42.52 -1.27
C SER A 9 17.78 -41.36 -0.79
N GLU A 10 18.43 -40.35 -0.22
CA GLU A 10 17.88 -39.02 -0.07
C GLU A 10 17.45 -38.49 -1.45
N SER A 11 16.15 -38.31 -1.67
CA SER A 11 15.66 -37.58 -2.85
C SER A 11 15.10 -36.22 -2.43
N LYS A 12 15.92 -35.23 -2.79
CA LYS A 12 15.78 -33.78 -2.69
C LYS A 12 14.34 -33.27 -2.87
N THR A 13 13.87 -32.53 -1.88
CA THR A 13 12.66 -31.71 -1.89
C THR A 13 12.72 -30.69 -3.03
N LYS A 14 11.74 -30.75 -3.94
CA LYS A 14 11.58 -29.78 -5.05
C LYS A 14 11.28 -28.39 -4.49
N THR A 15 12.11 -27.42 -4.87
CA THR A 15 11.85 -25.98 -4.71
C THR A 15 10.65 -25.56 -5.56
N GLY A 16 9.46 -25.52 -4.97
CA GLY A 16 8.30 -24.77 -5.45
C GLY A 16 8.56 -23.27 -5.29
N GLY A 17 9.42 -22.71 -6.13
CA GLY A 17 10.00 -21.39 -5.94
C GLY A 17 9.43 -20.34 -6.88
N ARG A 18 8.80 -19.31 -6.32
CA ARG A 18 8.59 -17.96 -6.91
C ARG A 18 7.56 -17.79 -8.05
N LYS A 19 7.37 -18.75 -8.97
CA LYS A 19 6.44 -18.58 -10.11
C LYS A 19 4.95 -18.71 -9.75
N GLU A 20 4.60 -19.54 -8.76
CA GLU A 20 3.20 -19.77 -8.36
C GLU A 20 2.57 -18.60 -7.59
N LYS A 21 3.36 -17.65 -7.08
CA LYS A 21 2.84 -16.52 -6.31
C LYS A 21 2.51 -15.29 -7.17
N LEU A 22 3.12 -15.12 -8.34
CA LEU A 22 2.93 -13.91 -9.16
C LEU A 22 1.46 -13.74 -9.60
N PRO A 23 0.92 -12.51 -9.59
CA PRO A 23 -0.40 -12.22 -10.16
C PRO A 23 -0.46 -12.76 -11.59
N LYS A 24 -1.60 -13.30 -12.02
CA LYS A 24 -1.77 -13.71 -13.42
C LYS A 24 -1.46 -12.54 -14.36
N ALA A 25 -0.79 -12.80 -15.48
CA ALA A 25 -0.51 -11.78 -16.51
C ALA A 25 -1.73 -11.61 -17.43
N GLU A 26 -2.89 -11.46 -16.81
CA GLU A 26 -4.15 -11.20 -17.49
C GLU A 26 -4.43 -9.72 -17.23
N GLY A 27 -4.41 -8.90 -18.27
CA GLY A 27 -4.66 -7.47 -18.16
C GLY A 27 -4.23 -6.68 -19.38
N ASP A 28 -4.88 -5.53 -19.56
CA ASP A 28 -4.58 -4.57 -20.60
C ASP A 28 -3.24 -3.88 -20.34
N CYS A 29 -2.67 -3.29 -21.38
CA CYS A 29 -1.51 -2.43 -21.24
C CYS A 29 -1.85 -1.21 -20.37
N GLU A 30 -1.12 -1.00 -19.27
CA GLU A 30 -1.33 0.12 -18.33
C GLU A 30 -1.07 1.51 -18.95
N SER A 31 -0.53 1.56 -20.17
CA SER A 31 -0.28 2.81 -20.88
C SER A 31 -1.23 3.09 -22.04
N CYS A 32 -1.73 2.09 -22.75
CA CYS A 32 -2.55 2.27 -23.95
C CYS A 32 -3.90 1.56 -23.89
N TRP A 33 -4.16 0.74 -22.87
CA TRP A 33 -5.48 0.18 -22.58
C TRP A 33 -6.13 -0.57 -23.76
N GLY A 34 -5.32 -1.20 -24.62
CA GLY A 34 -5.80 -1.94 -25.81
C GLY A 34 -5.65 -1.19 -27.15
N ASP A 35 -5.38 0.12 -27.13
CA ASP A 35 -5.44 0.94 -28.35
C ASP A 35 -4.26 0.73 -29.34
N GLU A 36 -3.15 0.17 -28.87
CA GLU A 36 -1.88 0.10 -29.63
C GLU A 36 -1.44 -1.35 -29.99
N TYR A 37 -2.29 -2.36 -29.81
CA TYR A 37 -1.95 -3.77 -30.11
C TYR A 37 -3.18 -4.64 -30.40
N ASP A 38 -2.98 -5.74 -31.12
CA ASP A 38 -3.97 -6.82 -31.23
C ASP A 38 -3.82 -7.78 -30.04
N GLU A 39 -4.90 -8.02 -29.30
CA GLU A 39 -4.94 -8.90 -28.13
C GLU A 39 -4.54 -10.35 -28.47
N GLU A 40 -4.83 -10.82 -29.69
CA GLU A 40 -4.51 -12.19 -30.11
C GLU A 40 -3.02 -12.37 -30.47
N GLU A 41 -2.32 -11.29 -30.78
CA GLU A 41 -0.92 -11.32 -31.24
C GLU A 41 0.09 -10.80 -30.20
N VAL A 42 -0.37 -10.16 -29.12
CA VAL A 42 0.53 -9.56 -28.13
C VAL A 42 0.82 -10.49 -26.96
N THR A 43 2.09 -10.57 -26.57
CA THR A 43 2.48 -11.14 -25.26
C THR A 43 2.76 -10.01 -24.27
N MET A 44 1.92 -9.90 -23.24
CA MET A 44 2.07 -8.87 -22.20
C MET A 44 3.38 -9.01 -21.42
N ARG A 45 4.10 -7.89 -21.31
CA ARG A 45 5.34 -7.78 -20.55
C ARG A 45 5.04 -7.26 -19.15
N ARG A 46 5.72 -7.80 -18.15
CA ARG A 46 5.66 -7.30 -16.77
C ARG A 46 6.71 -6.22 -16.54
N CYS A 47 6.39 -5.22 -15.73
CA CYS A 47 7.40 -4.34 -15.16
C CYS A 47 8.52 -5.17 -14.52
N ALA A 48 9.77 -4.91 -14.88
CA ALA A 48 10.92 -5.69 -14.41
C ALA A 48 11.11 -5.63 -12.88
N GLN A 49 10.66 -4.54 -12.25
CA GLN A 49 10.86 -4.28 -10.82
C GLN A 49 9.67 -4.75 -9.97
N CYS A 50 8.46 -4.22 -10.20
CA CYS A 50 7.31 -4.60 -9.38
C CYS A 50 6.70 -5.94 -9.78
N LYS A 51 6.77 -6.34 -11.05
CA LYS A 51 6.07 -7.51 -11.63
C LYS A 51 4.52 -7.45 -11.57
N ASN A 52 3.95 -6.32 -11.12
CA ASN A 52 2.51 -6.13 -10.92
C ASN A 52 1.82 -5.26 -12.01
N GLN A 53 2.59 -4.52 -12.82
CA GLN A 53 2.09 -3.77 -13.99
C GLN A 53 2.45 -4.46 -15.30
N PHE A 54 1.59 -4.28 -16.30
CA PHE A 54 1.64 -4.97 -17.60
C PHE A 54 1.68 -3.99 -18.78
N TYR A 55 2.46 -4.32 -19.80
CA TYR A 55 2.66 -3.46 -20.97
C TYR A 55 2.79 -4.30 -22.24
N CYS A 56 2.21 -3.84 -23.35
CA CYS A 56 2.38 -4.46 -24.67
C CYS A 56 3.81 -4.28 -25.22
N SER A 57 4.49 -3.19 -24.85
CA SER A 57 5.81 -2.83 -25.36
C SER A 57 6.65 -2.06 -24.34
N GLU A 58 7.96 -2.00 -24.58
CA GLU A 58 8.86 -1.12 -23.81
C GLU A 58 8.53 0.37 -24.00
N GLY A 59 7.97 0.74 -25.16
CA GLY A 59 7.50 2.11 -25.43
C GLY A 59 6.40 2.51 -24.46
N CYS A 60 5.39 1.64 -24.29
CA CYS A 60 4.32 1.83 -23.32
C CYS A 60 4.83 1.88 -21.87
N GLN A 61 5.77 1.00 -21.49
CA GLN A 61 6.38 1.06 -20.16
C GLN A 61 7.10 2.39 -19.90
N LYS A 62 7.87 2.89 -20.87
CA LYS A 62 8.57 4.19 -20.77
C LYS A 62 7.60 5.36 -20.68
N LYS A 63 6.50 5.32 -21.43
CA LYS A 63 5.43 6.33 -21.44
C LYS A 63 4.74 6.44 -20.07
N ASP A 64 4.49 5.31 -19.41
CA ASP A 64 3.89 5.25 -18.07
C ASP A 64 4.89 5.52 -16.93
N TRP A 65 6.21 5.39 -17.16
CA TRP A 65 7.21 5.52 -16.08
C TRP A 65 7.12 6.82 -15.26
N LYS A 66 6.72 7.93 -15.90
CA LYS A 66 6.51 9.24 -15.26
C LYS A 66 5.55 9.18 -14.06
N THR A 67 4.59 8.26 -14.10
CA THR A 67 3.58 7.99 -13.07
C THR A 67 3.90 6.71 -12.31
N HIS A 68 4.23 5.63 -13.02
CA HIS A 68 4.46 4.33 -12.43
C HIS A 68 5.59 4.30 -11.39
N LYS A 69 6.63 5.12 -11.52
CA LYS A 69 7.76 5.11 -10.57
C LYS A 69 7.35 5.33 -9.10
N TYR A 70 6.25 6.05 -8.86
CA TYR A 70 5.69 6.26 -7.52
C TYR A 70 4.74 5.14 -7.07
N ASN A 71 4.34 4.28 -8.00
CA ASN A 71 3.47 3.11 -7.83
C ASN A 71 4.29 1.79 -7.87
N CYS A 72 5.62 1.88 -8.02
CA CYS A 72 6.50 0.76 -8.30
C CYS A 72 7.27 0.30 -7.06
N SER A 73 7.00 -0.92 -6.63
CA SER A 73 7.67 -1.59 -5.50
C SER A 73 7.59 -3.11 -5.71
N PRO A 74 8.65 -3.87 -5.39
CA PRO A 74 8.69 -5.32 -5.64
C PRO A 74 7.54 -6.07 -4.99
N LEU A 75 6.96 -7.05 -5.70
CA LEU A 75 5.99 -7.97 -5.10
C LEU A 75 6.63 -8.93 -4.08
N TYR A 76 7.85 -9.38 -4.37
CA TYR A 76 8.58 -10.31 -3.52
C TYR A 76 10.02 -9.86 -3.35
N ASP A 77 10.48 -9.94 -2.11
CA ASP A 77 11.88 -10.01 -1.74
C ASP A 77 11.99 -10.98 -0.57
N ASP A 78 12.48 -12.20 -0.86
CA ASP A 78 12.48 -13.33 0.07
C ASP A 78 13.57 -13.18 1.16
N THR A 79 14.39 -12.13 1.10
CA THR A 79 15.55 -12.02 1.99
C THR A 79 15.21 -11.45 3.36
N THR A 80 14.11 -10.71 3.52
CA THR A 80 13.71 -10.13 4.84
C THR A 80 12.29 -9.57 4.81
N PRO A 81 11.40 -9.91 5.76
CA PRO A 81 10.13 -9.22 5.95
C PRO A 81 10.35 -7.72 6.17
N ALA A 82 9.61 -6.87 5.46
CA ALA A 82 9.67 -5.43 5.63
C ALA A 82 8.54 -4.96 6.54
N THR A 83 8.78 -5.04 7.84
CA THR A 83 7.87 -4.59 8.90
C THR A 83 8.57 -3.57 9.81
N ILE A 84 7.78 -2.73 10.46
CA ILE A 84 8.21 -1.88 11.58
C ILE A 84 7.94 -2.67 12.87
N PRO A 85 8.91 -2.79 13.80
CA PRO A 85 8.69 -3.48 15.07
C PRO A 85 7.55 -2.85 15.88
N ARG A 86 6.71 -3.68 16.50
CA ARG A 86 5.70 -3.24 17.47
C ARG A 86 6.36 -3.10 18.84
N ASN A 87 6.61 -1.87 19.23
CA ASN A 87 7.23 -1.47 20.49
C ASN A 87 6.68 -0.11 20.94
N GLN A 88 7.11 0.36 22.13
CA GLN A 88 6.68 1.63 22.69
C GLN A 88 6.88 2.82 21.74
N GLU A 89 8.00 2.88 21.00
CA GLU A 89 8.28 3.96 20.06
C GLU A 89 7.27 4.00 18.90
N SER A 90 6.94 2.83 18.35
CA SER A 90 5.91 2.71 17.31
C SER A 90 4.52 3.08 17.83
N GLU A 91 4.18 2.65 19.05
CA GLU A 91 2.89 2.93 19.68
C GLU A 91 2.70 4.42 19.99
N ASP A 92 3.77 5.07 20.47
CA ASP A 92 3.77 6.50 20.77
C ASP A 92 3.63 7.34 19.49
N GLU A 93 4.32 6.96 18.42
CA GLU A 93 4.20 7.67 17.14
C GLU A 93 2.82 7.43 16.49
N ILE A 94 2.26 6.22 16.61
CA ILE A 94 0.87 5.94 16.21
C ILE A 94 -0.11 6.86 16.95
N ARG A 95 0.05 6.98 18.27
CA ARG A 95 -0.80 7.85 19.11
C ARG A 95 -0.65 9.31 18.72
N ARG A 96 0.59 9.78 18.48
CA ARG A 96 0.89 11.14 18.03
C ARG A 96 0.24 11.45 16.67
N MET A 97 0.45 10.58 15.67
CA MET A 97 -0.13 10.72 14.34
C MET A 97 -1.68 10.67 14.38
N GLY A 98 -2.24 9.77 15.19
CA GLY A 98 -3.68 9.69 15.42
C GLY A 98 -4.25 10.97 16.01
N LYS A 99 -3.55 11.58 16.97
CA LYS A 99 -3.94 12.87 17.55
C LYS A 99 -3.93 14.00 16.51
N ILE A 100 -2.88 14.10 15.68
CA ILE A 100 -2.79 15.10 14.61
C ILE A 100 -4.01 15.00 13.68
N LEU A 101 -4.36 13.79 13.27
CA LEU A 101 -5.53 13.54 12.43
C LEU A 101 -6.84 13.91 13.12
N ALA A 102 -7.00 13.55 14.40
CA ALA A 102 -8.21 13.85 15.16
C ALA A 102 -8.39 15.37 15.38
N ASP A 103 -7.32 16.09 15.70
CA ASP A 103 -7.35 17.54 15.87
C ASP A 103 -7.76 18.24 14.56
N TRP A 104 -7.13 17.85 13.43
CA TRP A 104 -7.48 18.39 12.11
C TRP A 104 -8.91 18.03 11.69
N MET A 105 -9.37 16.80 11.94
CA MET A 105 -10.73 16.38 11.64
C MET A 105 -11.77 17.15 12.44
N LYS A 106 -11.51 17.42 13.73
CA LYS A 106 -12.38 18.25 14.56
C LYS A 106 -12.51 19.67 13.99
N ALA A 107 -11.40 20.27 13.57
CA ALA A 107 -11.39 21.60 12.96
C ALA A 107 -12.08 21.61 11.59
N PHE A 108 -11.89 20.55 10.80
CA PHE A 108 -12.55 20.31 9.52
C PHE A 108 -14.07 20.21 9.67
N GLU A 109 -14.56 19.40 10.60
CA GLU A 109 -15.99 19.22 10.85
C GLU A 109 -16.65 20.52 11.33
N ALA A 110 -15.93 21.33 12.11
CA ALA A 110 -16.39 22.65 12.55
C ALA A 110 -16.60 23.65 11.39
N GLN A 111 -16.00 23.42 10.20
CA GLN A 111 -16.25 24.24 9.01
C GLN A 111 -17.66 24.02 8.42
N GLY A 112 -18.32 22.91 8.76
CA GLY A 112 -19.66 22.57 8.27
C GLY A 112 -19.75 22.60 6.73
N ASN A 113 -20.65 23.43 6.19
CA ASN A 113 -20.86 23.52 4.74
C ASN A 113 -19.79 24.34 3.99
N ALA A 114 -18.91 25.08 4.67
CA ALA A 114 -17.90 25.93 4.02
C ALA A 114 -16.91 25.14 3.13
N VAL A 115 -16.71 23.86 3.47
CA VAL A 115 -15.84 22.91 2.75
C VAL A 115 -16.38 22.52 1.36
N LYS A 116 -17.64 22.85 1.03
CA LYS A 116 -18.28 22.46 -0.25
C LYS A 116 -17.89 23.35 -1.44
N THR A 117 -17.06 24.37 -1.24
CA THR A 117 -16.59 25.22 -2.32
C THR A 117 -15.32 24.65 -2.95
N ARG A 118 -15.21 24.67 -4.29
CA ARG A 118 -14.02 24.18 -5.03
C ARG A 118 -12.72 24.90 -4.71
N GLN A 119 -12.78 26.02 -3.98
CA GLN A 119 -11.63 26.83 -3.61
C GLN A 119 -11.11 26.54 -2.20
N TRP A 120 -11.87 25.79 -1.39
CA TRP A 120 -11.45 25.46 -0.05
C TRP A 120 -10.26 24.50 -0.07
N LYS A 121 -9.30 24.76 0.81
CA LYS A 121 -8.07 24.00 0.97
C LYS A 121 -7.99 23.41 2.37
N GLY A 122 -7.71 22.11 2.47
CA GLY A 122 -7.42 21.45 3.75
C GLY A 122 -6.28 22.12 4.51
N SER A 123 -5.33 22.67 3.77
CA SER A 123 -4.17 23.38 4.31
C SER A 123 -4.49 24.76 4.88
N SER A 124 -5.73 25.25 4.77
CA SER A 124 -6.14 26.53 5.35
C SER A 124 -6.39 26.45 6.86
N LEU A 125 -6.59 25.24 7.39
CA LEU A 125 -6.75 25.01 8.83
C LEU A 125 -5.37 25.08 9.52
N PRO A 126 -5.22 25.84 10.63
CA PRO A 126 -3.97 25.91 11.38
C PRO A 126 -3.42 24.54 11.80
N GLU A 127 -4.32 23.59 12.09
CA GLU A 127 -4.01 22.20 12.47
C GLU A 127 -3.22 21.45 11.39
N ALA A 128 -3.34 21.86 10.12
CA ALA A 128 -2.58 21.25 9.03
C ALA A 128 -1.06 21.42 9.22
N ALA A 129 -0.61 22.46 9.93
CA ALA A 129 0.82 22.67 10.20
C ALA A 129 1.47 21.48 10.92
N ALA A 130 0.73 20.78 11.80
CA ALA A 130 1.26 19.64 12.55
C ALA A 130 1.64 18.45 11.65
N PHE A 131 1.03 18.31 10.46
CA PHE A 131 1.43 17.28 9.49
C PHE A 131 2.84 17.54 8.95
N LEU A 132 3.21 18.81 8.76
CA LEU A 132 4.51 19.18 8.18
C LEU A 132 5.69 18.92 9.14
N GLU A 133 5.40 18.71 10.42
CA GLU A 133 6.37 18.30 11.45
C GLU A 133 6.61 16.78 11.46
N LEU A 134 5.95 16.02 10.58
CA LEU A 134 6.18 14.58 10.43
C LEU A 134 7.35 14.32 9.48
N ALA A 135 8.36 13.62 10.00
CA ALA A 135 9.53 13.17 9.28
C ALA A 135 9.76 11.68 9.50
N PRO A 136 10.52 10.99 8.61
CA PRO A 136 10.92 9.61 8.85
C PRO A 136 11.64 9.47 10.20
N SER A 137 11.11 8.61 11.08
CA SER A 137 11.73 8.35 12.38
C SER A 137 13.02 7.54 12.22
N PRO A 138 14.11 7.89 12.93
CA PRO A 138 15.35 7.10 12.94
C PRO A 138 15.17 5.74 13.62
N HIS A 139 14.09 5.58 14.41
CA HIS A 139 13.77 4.33 15.13
C HIS A 139 13.11 3.29 14.22
N PHE A 140 12.66 3.68 13.02
CA PHE A 140 12.00 2.78 12.08
C PHE A 140 12.90 2.46 10.90
N PRO A 141 12.66 1.33 10.19
CA PRO A 141 13.32 1.07 8.93
C PRO A 141 13.22 2.27 7.98
N PRO A 142 14.32 2.70 7.35
CA PRO A 142 14.37 3.94 6.59
C PRO A 142 13.38 3.92 5.42
N TYR A 143 12.62 4.99 5.27
CA TYR A 143 11.75 5.18 4.10
C TYR A 143 12.55 5.77 2.95
N LYS A 144 12.81 4.96 1.91
CA LYS A 144 13.70 5.31 0.78
C LYS A 144 12.98 5.65 -0.52
N ARG A 145 11.64 5.63 -0.53
CA ARG A 145 10.86 5.80 -1.77
C ARG A 145 10.71 7.29 -2.09
N GLU A 146 10.81 7.63 -3.38
CA GLU A 146 10.60 8.98 -3.87
C GLU A 146 9.13 9.39 -3.70
N ILE A 147 8.89 10.58 -3.15
CA ILE A 147 7.56 11.19 -3.06
C ILE A 147 7.35 12.07 -4.30
N PRO A 148 6.19 12.01 -4.97
CA PRO A 148 5.95 12.83 -6.14
C PRO A 148 5.80 14.31 -5.78
N ASN A 149 6.55 15.19 -6.44
CA ASN A 149 6.51 16.65 -6.28
C ASN A 149 6.70 17.13 -4.82
N PRO A 150 7.76 16.71 -4.11
CA PRO A 150 7.87 16.88 -2.66
C PRO A 150 7.94 18.36 -2.22
N THR A 151 8.47 19.25 -3.06
CA THR A 151 8.57 20.69 -2.76
C THR A 151 7.22 21.41 -2.86
N THR A 152 6.38 21.04 -3.84
CA THR A 152 5.11 21.72 -4.12
C THR A 152 3.91 21.03 -3.49
N LYS A 153 4.02 19.75 -3.14
CA LYS A 153 2.97 18.93 -2.53
C LYS A 153 3.40 18.43 -1.16
N LYS A 154 3.48 19.38 -0.23
CA LYS A 154 4.18 19.22 1.06
C LYS A 154 3.55 18.17 1.98
N TYR A 155 2.26 17.91 1.85
CA TYR A 155 1.54 16.94 2.68
C TYR A 155 1.65 15.49 2.22
N ARG A 156 2.19 15.23 1.02
CA ARG A 156 2.27 13.86 0.49
C ARG A 156 3.17 12.95 1.33
N LEU A 157 4.32 13.45 1.79
CA LEU A 157 5.21 12.67 2.65
C LEU A 157 4.55 12.37 4.01
N PRO A 158 4.03 13.35 4.77
CA PRO A 158 3.31 13.10 6.01
C PRO A 158 2.20 12.05 5.90
N LEU A 159 1.33 12.17 4.89
CA LEU A 159 0.23 11.24 4.67
C LEU A 159 0.72 9.82 4.36
N VAL A 160 1.81 9.68 3.61
CA VAL A 160 2.42 8.38 3.33
C VAL A 160 3.07 7.78 4.58
N LEU A 161 3.72 8.59 5.42
CA LEU A 161 4.31 8.12 6.68
C LEU A 161 3.23 7.62 7.64
N MET A 162 2.12 8.33 7.75
CA MET A 162 0.95 7.89 8.53
C MET A 162 0.40 6.57 7.99
N ALA A 163 0.15 6.48 6.67
CA ALA A 163 -0.35 5.27 6.03
C ALA A 163 0.58 4.07 6.26
N ARG A 164 1.90 4.28 6.16
CA ARG A 164 2.93 3.26 6.40
C ARG A 164 2.87 2.71 7.81
N LEU A 165 2.83 3.57 8.82
CA LEU A 165 2.85 3.13 10.20
C LEU A 165 1.51 2.49 10.61
N PHE A 166 0.38 3.08 10.19
CA PHE A 166 -0.96 2.53 10.50
C PHE A 166 -1.21 1.19 9.82
N LEU A 167 -0.76 1.01 8.57
CA LEU A 167 -0.86 -0.27 7.89
C LEU A 167 0.00 -1.33 8.55
N ASN A 168 1.20 -0.95 8.98
CA ASN A 168 2.07 -1.86 9.70
C ASN A 168 1.46 -2.30 11.04
N ASP A 169 0.86 -1.39 11.80
CA ASP A 169 0.13 -1.67 13.03
C ASP A 169 -1.03 -2.64 12.77
N LEU A 170 -1.91 -2.29 11.81
CA LEU A 170 -3.06 -3.11 11.42
C LEU A 170 -2.64 -4.53 11.06
N VAL A 171 -1.67 -4.70 10.17
CA VAL A 171 -1.19 -6.02 9.73
C VAL A 171 -0.50 -6.78 10.87
N GLY A 172 0.16 -6.07 11.78
CA GLY A 172 0.84 -6.63 12.95
C GLY A 172 -0.09 -7.19 14.02
N GLU A 173 -1.38 -6.86 14.00
CA GLU A 173 -2.41 -7.39 14.90
C GLU A 173 -3.11 -8.64 14.36
N LEU A 174 -3.03 -8.88 13.04
CA LEU A 174 -3.75 -9.96 12.39
C LEU A 174 -3.08 -11.33 12.62
N SER A 175 -3.91 -12.34 12.87
CA SER A 175 -3.52 -13.75 12.79
C SER A 175 -3.15 -14.13 11.34
N SER A 176 -2.47 -15.27 11.16
CA SER A 176 -2.14 -15.77 9.81
C SER A 176 -3.38 -15.98 8.94
N GLU A 177 -4.45 -16.52 9.52
CA GLU A 177 -5.73 -16.75 8.84
C GLU A 177 -6.42 -15.43 8.45
N ALA A 178 -6.40 -14.44 9.34
CA ALA A 178 -6.92 -13.11 9.06
C ALA A 178 -6.14 -12.40 7.95
N LYS A 179 -4.80 -12.56 7.91
CA LYS A 179 -3.95 -12.04 6.83
C LYS A 179 -4.32 -12.67 5.48
N GLU A 180 -4.48 -13.99 5.44
CA GLU A 180 -4.87 -14.69 4.21
C GLU A 180 -6.24 -14.22 3.71
N THR A 181 -7.21 -14.13 4.62
CA THR A 181 -8.56 -13.63 4.32
C THR A 181 -8.49 -12.22 3.73
N LEU A 182 -7.84 -11.28 4.42
CA LEU A 182 -7.79 -9.89 4.01
C LEU A 182 -6.97 -9.70 2.72
N ALA A 183 -5.91 -10.49 2.51
CA ALA A 183 -5.17 -10.52 1.26
C ALA A 183 -6.08 -10.92 0.08
N GLY A 184 -6.95 -11.91 0.27
CA GLY A 184 -7.95 -12.31 -0.73
C GLY A 184 -8.90 -11.17 -1.08
N TYR A 185 -9.44 -10.48 -0.06
CA TYR A 185 -10.31 -9.32 -0.28
C TYR A 185 -9.60 -8.18 -1.02
N ILE A 186 -8.38 -7.86 -0.65
CA ILE A 186 -7.61 -6.79 -1.32
C ILE A 186 -7.36 -7.11 -2.79
N ASN A 187 -7.11 -8.38 -3.13
CA ASN A 187 -6.86 -8.79 -4.52
C ASN A 187 -8.05 -8.58 -5.45
N VAL A 188 -9.27 -8.50 -4.92
CA VAL A 188 -10.49 -8.27 -5.73
C VAL A 188 -10.93 -6.80 -5.73
N ILE A 189 -10.22 -5.91 -5.03
CA ILE A 189 -10.49 -4.47 -5.06
C ILE A 189 -10.02 -3.90 -6.41
N THR A 190 -10.98 -3.50 -7.23
CA THR A 190 -10.71 -2.75 -8.47
C THR A 190 -10.62 -1.26 -8.14
N MET A 191 -9.45 -0.68 -8.37
CA MET A 191 -9.21 0.75 -8.21
C MET A 191 -9.27 1.46 -9.58
N PRO A 192 -9.65 2.75 -9.64
CA PRO A 192 -9.50 3.55 -10.86
C PRO A 192 -8.04 3.59 -11.32
N SER A 193 -7.80 3.81 -12.62
CA SER A 193 -6.46 3.87 -13.22
C SER A 193 -5.53 4.95 -12.62
N SER A 194 -6.10 5.94 -11.92
CA SER A 194 -5.33 6.96 -11.18
C SER A 194 -4.68 6.44 -9.90
N HIS A 195 -4.99 5.22 -9.46
CA HIS A 195 -4.50 4.60 -8.22
C HIS A 195 -3.57 3.43 -8.55
N ALA A 196 -2.58 3.19 -7.68
CA ALA A 196 -1.74 2.02 -7.80
C ALA A 196 -2.55 0.73 -7.57
N LYS A 197 -2.28 -0.29 -8.39
CA LYS A 197 -2.82 -1.64 -8.19
C LYS A 197 -2.30 -2.24 -6.89
N LEU A 198 -3.23 -2.69 -6.05
CA LEU A 198 -2.90 -3.37 -4.80
C LEU A 198 -2.71 -4.87 -5.03
N TYR A 199 -1.83 -5.48 -4.24
CA TYR A 199 -1.67 -6.93 -4.20
C TYR A 199 -1.65 -7.39 -2.75
N GLY A 200 -2.71 -8.07 -2.33
CA GLY A 200 -3.00 -8.41 -0.95
C GLY A 200 -1.88 -9.15 -0.23
N PRO A 201 -1.32 -10.25 -0.79
CA PRO A 201 -0.25 -10.99 -0.12
C PRO A 201 0.98 -10.14 0.19
N LYS A 202 1.38 -9.25 -0.73
CA LYS A 202 2.47 -8.29 -0.46
C LYS A 202 2.12 -7.34 0.67
N ILE A 203 0.90 -6.80 0.70
CA ILE A 203 0.49 -5.86 1.76
C ILE A 203 0.58 -6.53 3.13
N MET A 204 0.18 -7.80 3.23
CA MET A 204 0.23 -8.56 4.48
C MET A 204 1.65 -8.99 4.89
N GLU A 205 2.52 -9.28 3.93
CA GLU A 205 3.90 -9.74 4.20
C GLU A 205 4.91 -8.58 4.36
N ARG A 206 4.66 -7.44 3.70
CA ARG A 206 5.63 -6.33 3.54
C ARG A 206 4.98 -4.94 3.73
N PRO A 207 4.21 -4.70 4.81
CA PRO A 207 3.47 -3.45 4.98
C PRO A 207 4.36 -2.20 5.07
N ALA A 208 5.66 -2.32 5.40
CA ALA A 208 6.57 -1.18 5.55
C ALA A 208 7.38 -0.81 4.28
N ASP A 209 7.20 -1.53 3.17
CA ASP A 209 7.96 -1.36 1.91
C ASP A 209 7.06 -1.20 0.68
N LEU A 210 5.87 -0.64 0.88
CA LEU A 210 4.99 -0.27 -0.22
C LEU A 210 5.48 1.03 -0.89
N SER A 211 5.04 1.26 -2.12
CA SER A 211 5.28 2.54 -2.79
C SER A 211 4.32 3.61 -2.24
N PRO A 212 4.61 4.92 -2.42
CA PRO A 212 3.68 5.98 -2.07
C PRO A 212 2.29 5.77 -2.69
N GLY A 213 2.23 5.38 -3.97
CA GLY A 213 0.99 5.09 -4.65
C GLY A 213 0.19 3.95 -4.01
N GLU A 214 0.84 2.85 -3.64
CA GLU A 214 0.17 1.73 -2.97
C GLU A 214 -0.38 2.11 -1.60
N TYR A 215 0.38 2.88 -0.81
CA TYR A 215 -0.13 3.40 0.47
C TYR A 215 -1.39 4.22 0.28
N ILE A 216 -1.41 5.12 -0.71
CA ILE A 216 -2.55 5.98 -0.95
C ILE A 216 -3.74 5.24 -1.56
N SER A 217 -3.49 4.23 -2.40
CA SER A 217 -4.53 3.30 -2.85
C SER A 217 -5.17 2.55 -1.68
N PHE A 218 -4.36 2.07 -0.73
CA PHE A 218 -4.87 1.41 0.46
C PHE A 218 -5.65 2.40 1.34
N VAL A 219 -5.14 3.62 1.57
CA VAL A 219 -5.86 4.68 2.31
C VAL A 219 -7.25 4.94 1.73
N ALA A 220 -7.39 4.92 0.39
CA ALA A 220 -8.68 5.15 -0.25
C ALA A 220 -9.71 4.03 0.01
N SER A 221 -9.28 2.78 0.18
CA SER A 221 -10.16 1.64 0.46
C SER A 221 -10.24 1.27 1.95
N ALA A 222 -9.31 1.74 2.79
CA ALA A 222 -9.20 1.37 4.19
C ALA A 222 -10.46 1.64 5.04
N PRO A 223 -11.22 2.74 4.87
CA PRO A 223 -12.47 2.92 5.61
C PRO A 223 -13.49 1.82 5.30
N ILE A 224 -13.58 1.39 4.04
CA ILE A 224 -14.47 0.30 3.63
C ILE A 224 -13.98 -1.03 4.21
N ILE A 225 -12.67 -1.27 4.16
CA ILE A 225 -12.07 -2.50 4.69
C ILE A 225 -12.29 -2.60 6.21
N THR A 226 -11.96 -1.54 6.94
CA THR A 226 -11.96 -1.59 8.42
C THR A 226 -13.35 -1.58 9.05
N MET A 227 -14.37 -1.16 8.31
CA MET A 227 -15.77 -1.19 8.75
C MET A 227 -16.48 -2.51 8.47
N GLN A 228 -15.85 -3.45 7.74
CA GLN A 228 -16.42 -4.76 7.46
C GLN A 228 -16.05 -5.79 8.53
N GLU A 229 -16.86 -6.84 8.61
CA GLU A 229 -16.58 -8.05 9.39
C GLU A 229 -16.20 -9.18 8.43
N TYR A 230 -15.03 -9.79 8.66
CA TYR A 230 -14.49 -10.83 7.79
C TYR A 230 -14.63 -12.24 8.37
N GLY A 231 -15.29 -12.37 9.53
CA GLY A 231 -15.38 -13.61 10.30
C GLY A 231 -14.08 -13.99 11.01
N THR A 232 -12.93 -13.86 10.33
CA THR A 232 -11.59 -14.15 10.86
C THR A 232 -10.94 -12.94 11.52
N CYS A 233 -11.41 -11.73 11.22
CA CYS A 233 -11.01 -10.50 11.89
C CYS A 233 -12.10 -9.43 11.88
N SER A 234 -11.94 -8.49 12.82
CA SER A 234 -12.66 -7.23 12.91
C SER A 234 -11.71 -6.17 13.44
N PHE A 235 -12.06 -4.90 13.30
CA PHE A 235 -11.19 -3.78 13.66
C PHE A 235 -11.81 -2.95 14.78
N SER A 236 -10.98 -2.46 15.69
CA SER A 236 -11.43 -1.58 16.78
C SER A 236 -11.99 -0.26 16.23
N LYS A 237 -12.86 0.40 17.00
CA LYS A 237 -13.38 1.73 16.64
C LYS A 237 -12.25 2.75 16.44
N GLU A 238 -11.21 2.67 17.25
CA GLU A 238 -10.02 3.51 17.11
C GLU A 238 -9.28 3.25 15.79
N CYS A 239 -9.13 1.99 15.38
CA CYS A 239 -8.58 1.65 14.07
C CYS A 239 -9.43 2.21 12.92
N GLN A 240 -10.75 2.02 12.97
CA GLN A 240 -11.69 2.55 11.97
C GLN A 240 -11.61 4.08 11.87
N GLU A 241 -11.57 4.76 13.01
CA GLU A 241 -11.45 6.21 13.08
C GLU A 241 -10.12 6.72 12.52
N ARG A 242 -8.99 6.10 12.88
CA ARG A 242 -7.66 6.45 12.33
C ARG A 242 -7.67 6.40 10.80
N TRP A 243 -8.20 5.34 10.20
CA TRP A 243 -8.26 5.19 8.75
C TRP A 243 -9.23 6.13 8.07
N ARG A 244 -10.41 6.36 8.66
CA ARG A 244 -11.37 7.35 8.15
C ARG A 244 -10.76 8.76 8.16
N ASN A 245 -10.14 9.15 9.27
CA ASN A 245 -9.54 10.47 9.41
C ASN A 245 -8.38 10.65 8.42
N LEU A 246 -7.54 9.63 8.25
CA LEU A 246 -6.44 9.65 7.26
C LEU A 246 -6.96 9.72 5.83
N ALA A 247 -8.01 8.97 5.48
CA ALA A 247 -8.62 9.02 4.15
C ALA A 247 -9.21 10.40 3.83
N THR A 248 -9.90 11.03 4.79
CA THR A 248 -10.42 12.39 4.63
C THR A 248 -9.29 13.40 4.53
N ALA A 249 -8.27 13.35 5.41
CA ALA A 249 -7.10 14.21 5.31
C ALA A 249 -6.40 14.07 3.95
N LYS A 250 -6.24 12.84 3.46
CA LYS A 250 -5.69 12.57 2.12
C LYS A 250 -6.52 13.21 1.01
N LEU A 251 -7.84 13.23 1.12
CA LEU A 251 -8.70 13.84 0.10
C LEU A 251 -8.44 15.34 -0.04
N PHE A 252 -8.22 16.04 1.07
CA PHE A 252 -8.13 17.50 1.10
C PHE A 252 -6.71 18.05 1.14
N LEU A 253 -5.72 17.29 1.61
CA LEU A 253 -4.34 17.77 1.76
C LEU A 253 -3.39 17.25 0.68
N TRP A 254 -3.71 16.13 -0.01
CA TRP A 254 -2.76 15.47 -0.92
C TRP A 254 -2.27 16.34 -2.08
N ASP A 255 -3.17 17.18 -2.60
CA ASP A 255 -2.91 18.07 -3.73
C ASP A 255 -2.95 19.57 -3.37
N ASP A 256 -3.02 19.90 -2.08
CA ASP A 256 -2.82 21.29 -1.60
C ASP A 256 -1.35 21.71 -1.68
#